data_AF-A0AAU6X234-F1
#
_entry.id   AF-A0AAU6X234-F1
#
_cell.length_a   1.000
_cell.length_b   1.000
_cell.length_c   1.000
_cell.angle_alpha   90.00
_cell.angle_beta   90.00
_cell.angle_gamma   90.00
#
_symmetry.space_group_name_H-M   'P 1'
#
loop_
_entity.id
_entity.type
_entity.pdbx_description
1 polymer ?
#
loop_
_entity_poly.entity_id
_entity_poly.type
_entity_poly.pdbx_seq_one_letter_code
_entity_poly.pdbx_strand_id
1 'polypeptide(L)'
;MKKVIYIIVAIVITGSTVWLANYLFAGRPVQKKLQADPRNEGIELSAHYRYFILPNTLVINLTDTKGDHTQLDVFRTVLQASQALKGKTFTEVVFAFKNASKFKISGTYFKELGETYDLENPLYTVRSFPEHVFNMDGSSPYAKADGGVFAAFAEDMDQFKDFSRKWYGNDLNEEAE
;
A
#
# COMPACT_ATOMS: atom_id res chain seq x y z
N MET A 1 27.62 34.46 8.82
CA MET A 1 26.16 34.62 9.00
C MET A 1 25.38 34.51 7.68
N LYS A 2 25.57 35.38 6.68
CA LYS A 2 24.82 35.30 5.40
C LYS A 2 24.92 33.94 4.67
N LYS A 3 26.12 33.33 4.61
CA LYS A 3 26.31 31.99 4.03
C LYS A 3 25.50 30.89 4.75
N VAL A 4 25.42 30.96 6.08
CA VAL A 4 24.63 30.01 6.88
C VAL A 4 23.14 30.20 6.62
N ILE A 5 22.67 31.44 6.52
CA ILE A 5 21.28 31.76 6.17
C ILE A 5 20.92 31.16 4.80
N TYR A 6 21.78 31.32 3.78
CA TYR A 6 21.53 30.74 2.46
C TYR A 6 21.46 29.22 2.46
N ILE A 7 22.30 28.55 3.25
CA ILE A 7 22.25 27.09 3.39
C ILE A 7 20.93 26.65 4.03
N ILE A 8 20.50 27.32 5.10
CA ILE A 8 19.23 27.01 5.76
C ILE A 8 18.06 27.21 4.79
N VAL A 9 18.04 28.33 4.07
CA VAL A 9 17.00 28.62 3.07
C VAL A 9 16.97 27.55 1.98
N ALA A 10 18.13 27.12 1.47
CA ALA A 10 18.22 26.08 0.46
C ALA A 10 17.67 24.73 0.97
N ILE A 11 17.98 24.36 2.22
CA ILE A 11 17.46 23.13 2.85
C ILE A 11 15.94 23.20 2.98
N VAL A 12 15.39 24.32 3.46
CA VAL A 12 13.94 24.50 3.62
C VAL A 12 13.23 24.42 2.28
N ILE A 13 13.74 25.10 1.25
CA ILE A 13 13.16 25.05 -0.10
C ILE A 13 13.19 23.63 -0.65
N THR A 14 14.32 22.92 -0.50
CA THR A 14 14.47 21.55 -1.00
C THR A 14 13.52 20.61 -0.28
N GLY A 15 13.47 20.66 1.05
CA GLY A 15 12.57 19.85 1.86
C GLY A 15 11.09 20.12 1.53
N SER A 16 10.72 21.38 1.38
CA SER A 16 9.34 21.78 1.01
C SER A 16 8.97 21.29 -0.38
N THR A 17 9.90 21.36 -1.34
CA THR A 17 9.70 20.87 -2.71
C THR A 17 9.50 19.36 -2.74
N VAL A 18 10.34 18.62 -2.01
CA VAL A 18 10.23 17.16 -1.89
C VAL A 18 8.89 16.78 -1.25
N TRP A 19 8.52 17.42 -0.15
CA TRP A 19 7.24 17.17 0.53
C TRP A 19 6.06 17.46 -0.40
N LEU A 20 6.08 18.62 -1.09
CA LEU A 20 5.01 19.02 -2.00
C LEU A 20 4.88 18.05 -3.19
N ALA A 21 6.00 17.56 -3.73
CA ALA A 21 5.98 16.56 -4.81
C ALA A 21 5.32 15.25 -4.36
N ASN A 22 5.63 14.74 -3.17
CA ASN A 22 4.99 13.54 -2.63
C ASN A 22 3.49 13.75 -2.43
N TYR A 23 3.13 14.89 -1.84
CA TYR A 23 1.73 15.24 -1.62
C TYR A 23 0.96 15.34 -2.95
N LEU A 24 1.47 16.08 -3.94
CA LEU A 24 0.73 16.31 -5.18
C LEU A 24 0.65 15.08 -6.08
N PHE A 25 1.73 14.30 -6.16
CA PHE A 25 1.84 13.24 -7.16
C PHE A 25 1.53 11.83 -6.65
N ALA A 26 1.59 11.58 -5.34
CA ALA A 26 1.25 10.27 -4.77
C ALA A 26 0.13 10.38 -3.73
N GLY A 27 0.28 11.24 -2.72
CA GLY A 27 -0.63 11.31 -1.59
C GLY A 27 -2.03 11.82 -1.95
N ARG A 28 -2.14 13.00 -2.55
CA ARG A 28 -3.40 13.69 -2.85
C ARG A 28 -4.32 12.88 -3.77
N PRO A 29 -3.85 12.27 -4.89
CA PRO A 29 -4.70 11.43 -5.72
C PRO A 29 -5.32 10.25 -4.94
N VAL A 30 -4.50 9.58 -4.11
CA VAL A 30 -4.96 8.48 -3.25
C VAL A 30 -5.96 9.00 -2.21
N GLN A 31 -5.64 10.05 -1.47
CA GLN A 31 -6.53 10.58 -0.44
C GLN A 31 -7.87 11.06 -1.01
N LYS A 32 -7.87 11.72 -2.17
CA LYS A 32 -9.10 12.13 -2.84
C LYS A 32 -9.98 10.92 -3.17
N LYS A 33 -9.37 9.80 -3.57
CA LYS A 33 -10.09 8.57 -3.90
C LYS A 33 -10.63 7.87 -2.66
N LEU A 34 -9.84 7.79 -1.59
CA LEU A 34 -10.25 7.18 -0.32
C LEU A 34 -11.38 7.96 0.35
N GLN A 35 -11.27 9.30 0.41
CA GLN A 35 -12.28 10.17 1.03
C GLN A 35 -13.61 10.22 0.26
N ALA A 36 -13.62 9.83 -1.01
CA ALA A 36 -14.85 9.75 -1.80
C ALA A 36 -15.74 8.55 -1.42
N ASP A 37 -15.21 7.59 -0.65
CA ASP A 37 -15.93 6.40 -0.21
C ASP A 37 -16.04 6.41 1.34
N PRO A 38 -17.23 6.68 1.91
CA PRO A 38 -17.41 6.81 3.35
C PRO A 38 -17.12 5.52 4.12
N ARG A 39 -17.12 4.36 3.44
CA ARG A 39 -16.78 3.07 4.07
C ARG A 39 -15.32 3.01 4.54
N ASN A 40 -14.47 3.92 4.07
CA ASN A 40 -13.06 4.00 4.45
C ASN A 40 -12.82 4.87 5.69
N GLU A 41 -13.86 5.52 6.24
CA GLU A 41 -13.73 6.29 7.46
C GLU A 41 -13.22 5.40 8.59
N GLY A 42 -12.08 5.77 9.19
CA GLY A 42 -11.38 4.96 10.19
C GLY A 42 -10.12 4.26 9.68
N ILE A 43 -9.88 4.19 8.37
CA ILE A 43 -8.67 3.60 7.77
C ILE A 43 -7.69 4.70 7.36
N GLU A 44 -6.55 4.79 8.04
CA GLU A 44 -5.53 5.81 7.78
C GLU A 44 -4.44 5.28 6.85
N LEU A 45 -4.73 5.27 5.54
CA LEU A 45 -3.78 4.87 4.49
C LEU A 45 -3.23 6.08 3.73
N SER A 46 -1.93 6.08 3.46
CA SER A 46 -1.21 7.14 2.75
C SER A 46 -0.29 6.57 1.68
N ALA A 47 0.07 7.42 0.71
CA ALA A 47 0.96 7.06 -0.37
C ALA A 47 2.06 8.10 -0.56
N HIS A 48 3.30 7.65 -0.68
CA HIS A 48 4.45 8.51 -0.94
C HIS A 48 5.54 7.76 -1.70
N TYR A 49 6.52 8.45 -2.24
CA TYR A 49 7.68 7.83 -2.86
C TYR A 49 8.65 7.32 -1.80
N ARG A 50 9.40 6.25 -2.11
CA ARG A 50 10.37 5.69 -1.15
C ARG A 50 11.43 6.73 -0.79
N TYR A 51 11.73 6.84 0.50
CA TYR A 51 12.56 7.90 1.09
C TYR A 51 12.12 9.33 0.71
N PHE A 52 10.86 9.51 0.27
CA PHE A 52 10.31 10.73 -0.30
C PHE A 52 10.97 11.22 -1.60
N ILE A 53 11.98 10.53 -2.14
CA ILE A 53 12.76 11.03 -3.29
C ILE A 53 12.95 10.01 -4.41
N LEU A 54 12.62 8.73 -4.21
CA LEU A 54 12.76 7.68 -5.22
C LEU A 54 11.41 7.40 -5.90
N PRO A 55 11.10 8.06 -7.04
CA PRO A 55 9.77 7.98 -7.65
C PRO A 55 9.44 6.62 -8.25
N ASN A 56 10.44 5.75 -8.47
CA ASN A 56 10.26 4.41 -9.04
C ASN A 56 9.64 3.43 -8.03
N THR A 57 9.66 3.75 -6.74
CA THR A 57 9.05 2.92 -5.70
C THR A 57 7.97 3.70 -4.99
N LEU A 58 6.73 3.19 -5.06
CA LEU A 58 5.63 3.70 -4.26
C LEU A 58 5.62 3.02 -2.89
N VAL A 59 5.34 3.76 -1.84
CA VAL A 59 5.05 3.22 -0.51
C VAL A 59 3.57 3.44 -0.23
N ILE A 60 2.84 2.35 0.01
CA ILE A 60 1.50 2.33 0.58
C ILE A 60 1.67 2.12 2.08
N ASN A 61 1.50 3.19 2.84
CA ASN A 61 1.71 3.20 4.28
C ASN A 61 0.38 3.29 5.01
N LEU A 62 0.01 2.21 5.69
CA LEU A 62 -1.08 2.18 6.65
C LEU A 62 -0.55 2.64 8.01
N THR A 63 -1.22 3.59 8.65
CA THR A 63 -0.78 4.11 9.97
C THR A 63 -1.68 3.61 11.08
N ASP A 64 -2.97 3.48 10.80
CA ASP A 64 -3.98 3.10 11.79
C ASP A 64 -5.24 2.53 11.12
N THR A 65 -5.99 1.72 11.86
CA THR A 65 -7.33 1.25 11.52
C THR A 65 -8.21 1.30 12.78
N LYS A 66 -9.15 2.24 12.81
CA LYS A 66 -10.06 2.45 13.95
C LYS A 66 -11.38 1.71 13.72
N GLY A 67 -11.99 1.24 14.82
CA GLY A 67 -13.27 0.51 14.75
C GLY A 67 -13.12 -0.90 14.20
N ASP A 68 -14.24 -1.52 13.83
CA ASP A 68 -14.32 -2.96 13.49
C ASP A 68 -14.06 -3.24 12.00
N HIS A 69 -13.07 -2.57 11.39
CA HIS A 69 -12.74 -2.78 9.98
C HIS A 69 -12.19 -4.18 9.73
N THR A 70 -12.69 -4.82 8.66
CA THR A 70 -12.19 -6.12 8.24
C THR A 70 -10.92 -5.98 7.39
N GLN A 71 -10.20 -7.09 7.21
CA GLN A 71 -9.06 -7.14 6.30
C GLN A 71 -9.43 -6.77 4.85
N LEU A 72 -10.67 -7.07 4.45
CA LEU A 72 -11.20 -6.72 3.14
C LEU A 72 -11.46 -5.21 3.00
N ASP A 73 -11.85 -4.53 4.08
CA ASP A 73 -12.02 -3.07 4.10
C ASP A 73 -10.68 -2.37 3.92
N VAL A 74 -9.64 -2.83 4.63
CA VAL A 74 -8.27 -2.33 4.45
C VAL A 74 -7.79 -2.60 3.03
N PHE A 75 -7.99 -3.81 2.51
CA PHE A 75 -7.57 -4.15 1.15
C PHE A 75 -8.32 -3.35 0.08
N ARG A 76 -9.60 -3.02 0.28
CA ARG A 76 -10.33 -2.10 -0.60
C ARG A 76 -9.60 -0.77 -0.76
N THR A 77 -9.02 -0.22 0.31
CA THR A 77 -8.27 1.04 0.22
C THR A 77 -6.98 0.91 -0.60
N VAL A 78 -6.34 -0.26 -0.58
CA VAL A 78 -5.20 -0.58 -1.47
C VAL A 78 -5.64 -0.56 -2.94
N LEU A 79 -6.76 -1.21 -3.25
CA LEU A 79 -7.32 -1.26 -4.60
C LEU A 79 -7.78 0.12 -5.09
N GLN A 80 -8.31 0.95 -4.19
CA GLN A 80 -8.65 2.33 -4.52
C GLN A 80 -7.40 3.18 -4.75
N ALA A 81 -6.32 2.95 -3.98
CA ALA A 81 -5.05 3.60 -4.20
C ALA A 81 -4.44 3.21 -5.56
N SER A 82 -4.52 1.93 -5.96
CA SER A 82 -4.08 1.49 -7.29
C SER A 82 -4.89 2.14 -8.40
N GLN A 83 -6.22 2.18 -8.26
CA GLN A 83 -7.09 2.85 -9.24
C GLN A 83 -6.80 4.36 -9.35
N ALA A 84 -6.50 5.02 -8.23
CA ALA A 84 -6.14 6.45 -8.21
C ALA A 84 -4.82 6.74 -8.92
N LEU A 85 -3.91 5.76 -8.96
CA LEU A 85 -2.56 5.89 -9.51
C LEU A 85 -2.34 5.07 -10.79
N LYS A 86 -3.39 4.48 -11.39
CA LYS A 86 -3.30 3.61 -12.59
C LYS A 86 -2.59 4.23 -13.81
N GLY A 87 -2.57 5.57 -13.89
CA GLY A 87 -1.83 6.30 -14.93
C GLY A 87 -0.32 6.42 -14.68
N LYS A 88 0.22 5.83 -13.62
CA LYS A 88 1.64 5.86 -13.26
C LYS A 88 2.25 4.47 -13.34
N THR A 89 3.56 4.44 -13.49
CA THR A 89 4.34 3.21 -13.51
C THR A 89 5.36 3.24 -12.39
N PHE A 90 5.45 2.13 -11.66
CA PHE A 90 6.43 1.90 -10.61
C PHE A 90 7.22 0.63 -10.94
N THR A 91 8.43 0.53 -10.41
CA THR A 91 9.18 -0.74 -10.41
C THR A 91 8.61 -1.67 -9.34
N GLU A 92 8.37 -1.14 -8.15
CA GLU A 92 7.86 -1.87 -7.00
C GLU A 92 6.90 -0.99 -6.18
N VAL A 93 5.98 -1.63 -5.49
CA VAL A 93 5.10 -0.99 -4.50
C VAL A 93 5.32 -1.67 -3.16
N VAL A 94 5.70 -0.90 -2.15
CA VAL A 94 6.01 -1.36 -0.81
C VAL A 94 4.78 -1.17 0.08
N PHE A 95 4.41 -2.22 0.80
CA PHE A 95 3.42 -2.17 1.87
C PHE A 95 4.14 -1.91 3.18
N ALA A 96 3.81 -0.79 3.82
CA ALA A 96 4.35 -0.39 5.10
C ALA A 96 3.24 -0.24 6.14
N PHE A 97 3.59 -0.47 7.40
CA PHE A 97 2.77 -0.13 8.56
C PHE A 97 3.55 0.81 9.47
N LYS A 98 2.99 1.98 9.78
CA LYS A 98 3.66 3.05 10.57
C LYS A 98 5.09 3.34 10.07
N ASN A 99 5.26 3.38 8.76
CA ASN A 99 6.52 3.56 8.01
C ASN A 99 7.52 2.39 8.07
N ALA A 100 7.22 1.30 8.76
CA ALA A 100 8.01 0.07 8.69
C ALA A 100 7.61 -0.71 7.43
N SER A 101 8.56 -0.92 6.51
CA SER A 101 8.33 -1.71 5.29
C SER A 101 8.21 -3.19 5.63
N LYS A 102 7.13 -3.85 5.19
CA LYS A 102 6.80 -5.24 5.53
C LYS A 102 6.87 -6.14 4.29
N PHE A 103 6.24 -5.71 3.21
CA PHE A 103 6.14 -6.48 1.96
C PHE A 103 6.28 -5.58 0.74
N LYS A 104 6.44 -6.19 -0.43
CA LYS A 104 6.40 -5.52 -1.73
C LYS A 104 5.70 -6.34 -2.80
N ILE A 105 5.17 -5.67 -3.81
CA ILE A 105 4.66 -6.25 -5.05
C ILE A 105 5.33 -5.57 -6.25
N SER A 106 5.24 -6.18 -7.43
CA SER A 106 5.69 -5.52 -8.65
C SER A 106 4.79 -4.31 -8.98
N GLY A 107 5.38 -3.23 -9.50
CA GLY A 107 4.59 -2.08 -9.93
C GLY A 107 3.70 -2.36 -11.15
N THR A 108 4.07 -3.34 -11.98
CA THR A 108 3.22 -3.84 -13.07
C THR A 108 1.92 -4.43 -12.53
N TYR A 109 2.01 -5.33 -11.53
CA TYR A 109 0.82 -5.92 -10.90
C TYR A 109 -0.01 -4.85 -10.17
N PHE A 110 0.60 -3.91 -9.46
CA PHE A 110 -0.14 -2.80 -8.85
C PHE A 110 -0.92 -1.97 -9.88
N LYS A 111 -0.34 -1.74 -11.06
CA LYS A 111 -1.02 -1.04 -12.15
C LYS A 111 -2.21 -1.85 -12.68
N GLU A 112 -2.02 -3.15 -12.88
CA GLU A 112 -3.10 -4.07 -13.28
C GLU A 112 -4.28 -4.00 -12.32
N LEU A 113 -4.04 -4.06 -11.00
CA LEU A 113 -5.08 -3.90 -9.97
C LEU A 113 -5.90 -2.61 -10.14
N GLY A 114 -5.24 -1.51 -10.53
CA GLY A 114 -5.91 -0.22 -10.74
C GLY A 114 -6.69 -0.14 -12.05
N GLU A 115 -6.28 -0.89 -13.07
CA GLU A 115 -6.95 -0.98 -14.37
C GLU A 115 -8.18 -1.89 -14.31
N THR A 116 -8.10 -2.99 -13.53
CA THR A 116 -9.18 -3.98 -13.40
C THR A 116 -10.16 -3.70 -12.25
N TYR A 117 -9.91 -2.68 -11.42
CA TYR A 117 -10.72 -2.36 -10.23
C TYR A 117 -12.25 -2.34 -10.47
N ASP A 118 -12.71 -1.71 -11.56
CA ASP A 118 -14.15 -1.61 -11.87
C ASP A 118 -14.67 -2.80 -12.72
N LEU A 119 -13.78 -3.71 -13.13
CA LEU A 119 -14.03 -4.75 -14.13
C LEU A 119 -14.07 -6.16 -13.51
N GLU A 120 -13.25 -6.42 -12.49
CA GLU A 120 -13.10 -7.74 -11.89
C GLU A 120 -13.92 -7.92 -10.61
N ASN A 121 -14.27 -9.17 -10.33
CA ASN A 121 -14.85 -9.54 -9.04
C ASN A 121 -13.76 -9.37 -7.96
N PRO A 122 -13.95 -8.51 -6.93
CA PRO A 122 -12.95 -8.28 -5.89
C PRO A 122 -12.48 -9.55 -5.17
N LEU A 123 -13.33 -10.60 -5.14
CA LEU A 123 -12.97 -11.89 -4.55
C LEU A 123 -11.83 -12.58 -5.31
N TYR A 124 -11.77 -12.44 -6.64
CA TYR A 124 -10.69 -13.01 -7.42
C TYR A 124 -9.35 -12.34 -7.09
N THR A 125 -9.37 -11.01 -7.01
CA THR A 125 -8.20 -10.22 -6.62
C THR A 125 -7.71 -10.57 -5.22
N VAL A 126 -8.61 -10.72 -4.25
CA VAL A 126 -8.25 -11.12 -2.88
C VAL A 126 -7.55 -12.49 -2.87
N ARG A 127 -8.03 -13.44 -3.67
CA ARG A 127 -7.48 -14.79 -3.74
C ARG A 127 -6.09 -14.85 -4.38
N SER A 128 -5.90 -14.15 -5.49
CA SER A 128 -4.63 -14.20 -6.23
C SER A 128 -3.58 -13.23 -5.70
N PHE A 129 -3.96 -12.23 -4.91
CA PHE A 129 -3.04 -11.21 -4.42
C PHE A 129 -1.81 -11.76 -3.66
N PRO A 130 -1.94 -12.75 -2.73
CA PRO A 130 -0.79 -13.29 -2.01
C PRO A 130 0.31 -13.84 -2.92
N GLU A 131 -0.03 -14.43 -4.08
CA GLU A 131 0.95 -14.97 -5.04
C GLU A 131 1.89 -13.89 -5.61
N HIS A 132 1.48 -12.62 -5.57
CA HIS A 132 2.26 -11.49 -6.07
C HIS A 132 3.03 -10.74 -4.98
N VAL A 133 2.88 -11.15 -3.71
CA VAL A 133 3.53 -10.56 -2.56
C VAL A 133 4.93 -11.15 -2.40
N PHE A 134 5.90 -10.28 -2.14
CA PHE A 134 7.27 -10.64 -1.81
C PHE A 134 7.66 -10.03 -0.47
N ASN A 135 8.50 -10.74 0.27
CA ASN A 135 9.26 -10.18 1.38
C ASN A 135 10.19 -9.07 0.87
N MET A 136 10.68 -8.22 1.78
CA MET A 136 11.59 -7.12 1.40
C MET A 136 12.89 -7.62 0.76
N ASP A 137 13.36 -8.82 1.14
CA ASP A 137 14.52 -9.50 0.55
C ASP A 137 14.25 -10.09 -0.85
N GLY A 138 13.00 -10.08 -1.32
CA GLY A 138 12.58 -10.61 -2.62
C GLY A 138 12.14 -12.07 -2.62
N SER A 139 12.18 -12.77 -1.49
CA SER A 139 11.61 -14.12 -1.38
C SER A 139 10.08 -14.07 -1.46
N SER A 140 9.47 -15.14 -1.99
CA SER A 140 8.01 -15.30 -2.04
C SER A 140 7.52 -16.01 -0.76
N PRO A 141 6.84 -15.31 0.17
CA PRO A 141 6.30 -15.93 1.39
C PRO A 141 5.09 -16.82 1.11
N TYR A 142 4.44 -16.65 -0.04
CA TYR A 142 3.23 -17.36 -0.44
C TYR A 142 3.50 -18.12 -1.74
N ALA A 143 2.94 -19.31 -1.82
CA ALA A 143 2.98 -20.15 -3.01
C ALA A 143 1.60 -20.13 -3.67
N LYS A 144 1.59 -20.34 -4.98
CA LYS A 144 0.35 -20.60 -5.71
C LYS A 144 -0.36 -21.80 -5.08
N ALA A 145 -1.62 -21.62 -4.70
CA ALA A 145 -2.39 -22.68 -4.08
C ALA A 145 -2.56 -23.86 -5.06
N ASP A 146 -2.41 -25.07 -4.55
CA ASP A 146 -2.47 -26.31 -5.33
C ASP A 146 -3.58 -27.23 -4.80
N GLY A 147 -4.09 -28.10 -5.66
CA GLY A 147 -5.16 -29.05 -5.36
C GLY A 147 -6.52 -28.68 -5.95
N GLY A 148 -7.58 -29.34 -5.45
CA GLY A 148 -8.94 -29.14 -5.94
C GLY A 148 -9.46 -27.72 -5.65
N VAL A 149 -10.43 -27.25 -6.45
CA VAL A 149 -10.94 -25.85 -6.41
C VAL A 149 -11.27 -25.35 -4.99
N PHE A 150 -11.84 -26.20 -4.13
CA PHE A 150 -12.17 -25.85 -2.74
C PHE A 150 -10.94 -25.75 -1.83
N ALA A 151 -9.98 -26.67 -1.97
CA ALA A 151 -8.76 -26.66 -1.17
C ALA A 151 -7.89 -25.46 -1.53
N ALA A 152 -7.71 -25.21 -2.84
CA ALA A 152 -6.98 -24.04 -3.32
C ALA A 152 -7.64 -22.73 -2.85
N PHE A 153 -8.97 -22.64 -2.91
CA PHE A 153 -9.70 -21.48 -2.39
C PHE A 153 -9.46 -21.24 -0.89
N ALA A 154 -9.50 -22.30 -0.08
CA ALA A 154 -9.27 -22.17 1.36
C ALA A 154 -7.83 -21.69 1.66
N GLU A 155 -6.86 -22.25 0.95
CA GLU A 155 -5.45 -21.85 1.05
C GLU A 155 -5.24 -20.39 0.63
N ASP A 156 -5.79 -19.94 -0.50
CA ASP A 156 -5.72 -18.54 -0.96
C ASP A 156 -6.20 -17.58 0.14
N MET A 157 -7.35 -17.90 0.76
CA MET A 157 -7.95 -17.06 1.79
C MET A 157 -7.12 -17.04 3.08
N ASP A 158 -6.50 -18.17 3.44
CA ASP A 158 -5.64 -18.23 4.63
C ASP A 158 -4.31 -17.51 4.40
N GLN A 159 -3.74 -17.58 3.20
CA GLN A 159 -2.58 -16.78 2.81
C GLN A 159 -2.89 -15.27 2.82
N PHE A 160 -4.06 -14.86 2.31
CA PHE A 160 -4.49 -13.46 2.37
C PHE A 160 -4.67 -12.94 3.81
N LYS A 161 -5.25 -13.76 4.70
CA LYS A 161 -5.37 -13.44 6.12
C LYS A 161 -4.01 -13.33 6.79
N ASP A 162 -3.10 -14.26 6.48
CA ASP A 162 -1.74 -14.24 7.00
C ASP A 162 -0.97 -13.00 6.54
N PHE A 163 -1.09 -12.62 5.27
CA PHE A 163 -0.54 -11.38 4.73
C PHE A 163 -1.05 -10.16 5.51
N SER A 164 -2.37 -10.04 5.65
CA SER A 164 -2.99 -8.90 6.34
C SER A 164 -2.53 -8.81 7.80
N ARG A 165 -2.47 -9.95 8.48
CA ARG A 165 -1.95 -10.05 9.86
C ARG A 165 -0.49 -9.64 9.95
N LYS A 166 0.38 -10.11 9.06
CA LYS A 166 1.82 -9.77 9.07
C LYS A 166 2.11 -8.35 8.60
N TRP A 167 1.25 -7.78 7.76
CA TRP A 167 1.40 -6.40 7.29
C TRP A 167 1.10 -5.41 8.40
N TYR A 168 -0.04 -5.56 9.09
CA TYR A 168 -0.46 -4.60 10.14
C TYR A 168 -1.14 -5.24 11.35
N GLY A 169 -1.82 -6.38 11.20
CA GLY A 169 -2.66 -6.94 12.27
C GLY A 169 -1.91 -7.36 13.54
N ASN A 170 -0.69 -7.91 13.43
CA ASN A 170 0.13 -8.26 14.59
C ASN A 170 0.50 -7.03 15.40
N ASP A 171 0.99 -5.98 14.74
CA ASP A 171 1.41 -4.74 15.38
C ASP A 171 0.21 -4.01 16.04
N LEU A 172 -1.00 -4.09 15.48
CA LEU A 172 -2.20 -3.54 16.12
C LEU A 172 -2.61 -4.29 17.39
N ASN A 173 -2.46 -5.62 17.40
CA ASN A 173 -2.82 -6.44 18.57
C ASN A 173 -1.81 -6.24 19.70
N GLU A 174 -0.52 -6.12 19.40
CA GLU A 174 0.53 -5.81 20.39
C GLU A 174 0.30 -4.47 21.12
N GLU A 175 -0.37 -3.51 20.48
CA GLU A 175 -0.71 -2.21 21.08
C GLU A 175 -1.96 -2.23 21.95
N ALA A 176 -2.81 -3.26 21.83
CA ALA A 176 -4.04 -3.41 22.60
C ALA A 176 -3.83 -4.16 23.94
N GLU A 177 -2.69 -4.82 24.11
CA GLU A 177 -2.26 -5.53 25.32
C GLU A 177 -1.50 -4.62 26.31
#